data_AF-A0A7C7N3N2-F1
#
_entry.id   AF-A0A7C7N3N2-F1
#
_cell.length_a   1.000
_cell.length_b   1.000
_cell.length_c   1.000
_cell.angle_alpha   90.00
_cell.angle_beta   90.00
_cell.angle_gamma   90.00
#
_symmetry.space_group_name_H-M   'P 1'
#
loop_
_entity.id
_entity.type
_entity.pdbx_description
1 polymer ?
#
loop_
_entity_poly.entity_id
_entity_poly.type
_entity_poly.pdbx_seq_one_letter_code
_entity_poly.pdbx_strand_id
1 'polypeptide(L)' 'MDIRDLRNAPPRSPNDLLGGYVILARTIDKCRADLVGMAGDYHWNCRLATMFFDFKGIAPDMFRAR' A
#
# COMPACT_ATOMS: atom_id res chain seq x y z
N MET A 1 13.88 -4.48 5.56
CA MET A 1 13.49 -3.61 4.41
C MET A 1 13.14 -2.27 4.99
N ASP A 2 13.69 -1.21 4.43
CA ASP A 2 13.46 0.16 4.91
C ASP A 2 12.03 0.64 4.58
N ILE A 3 11.42 1.42 5.47
CA ILE A 3 10.06 1.95 5.26
C ILE A 3 10.18 3.25 4.47
N ARG A 4 9.44 3.34 3.37
CA ARG A 4 9.47 4.54 2.53
C ARG A 4 8.72 5.68 3.20
N ASP A 5 9.40 6.80 3.44
CA ASP A 5 8.78 8.04 3.91
C ASP A 5 8.02 8.72 2.75
N LEU A 6 6.69 8.67 2.81
CA LEU A 6 5.83 9.19 1.75
C LEU A 6 5.62 10.70 1.81
N ARG A 7 6.14 11.37 2.85
CA ARG A 7 6.21 12.83 2.91
C ARG A 7 7.26 13.39 1.96
N ASN A 8 8.27 12.59 1.62
CA ASN A 8 9.44 12.99 0.86
C ASN A 8 9.59 12.27 -0.49
N ALA A 9 8.89 11.15 -0.70
CA ALA A 9 8.92 10.41 -1.96
C ALA A 9 7.58 9.72 -2.25
N PRO A 10 7.15 9.62 -3.52
CA PRO A 10 5.93 8.90 -3.83
C PRO A 10 6.09 7.39 -3.54
N PRO A 11 4.98 6.68 -3.23
CA PRO A 11 5.00 5.21 -3.19
C PRO A 11 5.26 4.66 -4.59
N ARG A 12 5.65 3.37 -4.67
CA ARG A 12 5.90 2.69 -5.94
C ARG A 12 4.77 2.85 -6.96
N SER A 13 5.13 2.70 -8.24
CA SER A 13 4.18 2.84 -9.34
C SER A 13 3.05 1.84 -9.18
N PRO A 14 1.80 2.21 -9.50
CA PRO A 14 0.70 1.25 -9.58
C PRO A 14 1.00 0.08 -10.54
N ASN A 15 1.87 0.29 -11.54
CA ASN A 15 2.22 -0.72 -12.54
C ASN A 15 3.44 -1.58 -12.15
N ASP A 16 4.12 -1.25 -11.04
CA ASP A 16 5.23 -2.06 -10.55
C ASP A 16 4.70 -3.42 -10.09
N LEU A 17 5.16 -4.48 -10.72
CA LEU A 17 4.76 -5.84 -10.38
C LEU A 17 5.46 -6.30 -9.10
N LEU A 18 4.68 -6.84 -8.18
CA LEU A 18 5.19 -7.56 -7.02
C LEU A 18 4.40 -8.86 -6.87
N GLY A 19 5.09 -10.01 -6.83
CA GLY A 19 4.43 -11.32 -6.78
C GLY A 19 3.45 -11.56 -7.94
N GLY A 20 3.70 -10.94 -9.11
CA GLY A 20 2.83 -11.02 -10.28
C GLY A 20 1.61 -10.08 -10.27
N TYR A 21 1.46 -9.23 -9.26
CA TYR A 21 0.35 -8.30 -9.14
C TYR A 21 0.77 -6.85 -9.32
N VAL A 22 0.01 -6.12 -10.14
CA VAL A 22 -0.02 -4.65 -10.13
C VAL A 22 -0.68 -4.15 -8.84
N ILE A 23 -0.46 -2.88 -8.48
CA ILE A 23 -1.03 -2.20 -7.30
C ILE A 23 -0.48 -2.71 -5.95
N LEU A 24 -0.13 -4.00 -5.82
CA LEU A 24 0.32 -4.59 -4.56
C LEU A 24 1.53 -3.86 -3.96
N ALA A 25 2.57 -3.59 -4.76
CA ALA A 25 3.75 -2.86 -4.31
C ALA A 25 3.40 -1.50 -3.70
N ARG A 26 2.57 -0.73 -4.40
CA ARG A 26 2.07 0.57 -3.96
C ARG A 26 1.24 0.47 -2.68
N THR A 27 0.36 -0.54 -2.58
CA THR A 27 -0.48 -0.75 -1.39
C THR A 27 0.37 -1.07 -0.16
N ILE A 28 1.42 -1.88 -0.31
CA ILE A 28 2.37 -2.17 0.78
C ILE A 28 3.08 -0.91 1.26
N ASP A 29 3.59 -0.09 0.34
CA ASP A 29 4.31 1.14 0.71
C ASP A 29 3.42 2.08 1.51
N LYS A 30 2.18 2.28 1.04
CA LYS A 30 1.21 3.13 1.73
C LYS A 30 0.78 2.56 3.08
N CYS A 31 0.53 1.26 3.17
CA CYS A 31 0.17 0.61 4.43
C CYS A 31 1.29 0.73 5.47
N ARG A 32 2.54 0.46 5.08
CA ARG A 32 3.70 0.58 5.98
C ARG A 32 3.94 2.01 6.42
N ALA A 33 3.89 2.97 5.50
CA ALA A 33 4.07 4.38 5.83
C ALA A 33 2.98 4.91 6.76
N ASP A 34 1.73 4.49 6.55
CA ASP A 34 0.60 4.82 7.43
C ASP A 34 0.77 4.24 8.84
N LEU A 35 1.24 2.99 8.96
CA LEU A 35 1.51 2.33 10.25
C LEU A 35 2.55 3.07 11.11
N VAL A 36 3.51 3.76 10.49
CA VAL A 36 4.58 4.49 11.20
C VAL A 36 4.41 6.02 11.16
N GLY A 37 3.26 6.52 10.69
CA GLY A 37 2.97 7.97 10.63
C GLY A 37 3.78 8.74 9.58
N MET A 38 4.29 8.07 8.54
CA MET A 38 5.06 8.64 7.44
C MET A 38 4.28 8.70 6.12
N ALA A 39 2.95 8.60 6.16
CA ALA A 39 2.11 8.56 4.96
C ALA A 39 2.02 9.91 4.21
N GLY A 40 2.23 11.05 4.88
CA GLY A 40 2.02 12.37 4.28
C GLY A 40 0.57 12.53 3.79
N ASP A 41 0.40 13.01 2.56
CA ASP A 41 -0.94 13.19 1.94
C ASP A 41 -1.56 11.88 1.40
N TYR A 42 -0.86 10.76 1.52
CA TYR A 42 -1.32 9.48 0.99
C TYR A 42 -2.15 8.70 2.01
N HIS A 43 -3.43 8.42 1.71
CA HIS A 43 -4.26 7.49 2.50
C HIS A 43 -4.05 6.03 2.06
N TRP A 44 -3.76 5.09 2.95
CA TRP A 44 -3.50 3.69 2.52
C TRP A 44 -4.75 2.98 1.95
N ASN A 45 -5.90 3.08 2.62
CA ASN A 45 -7.15 2.43 2.22
C ASN A 45 -7.97 3.29 1.23
N CYS A 46 -7.42 3.61 0.06
CA CYS A 46 -8.25 4.17 -1.03
C CYS A 46 -9.03 3.10 -1.76
N ARG A 47 -10.03 3.56 -2.52
CA ARG A 47 -10.65 2.87 -3.65
C ARG A 47 -9.70 1.97 -4.47
N LEU A 48 -8.50 2.43 -4.82
CA LEU A 48 -7.52 1.62 -5.57
C LEU A 48 -6.99 0.42 -4.77
N ALA A 49 -6.70 0.59 -3.48
CA ALA A 49 -6.30 -0.51 -2.62
C ALA A 49 -7.49 -1.44 -2.34
N THR A 50 -8.69 -0.88 -2.14
CA THR A 50 -9.94 -1.65 -1.99
C THR A 50 -10.19 -2.56 -3.19
N MET A 51 -10.03 -2.07 -4.44
CA MET A 51 -10.15 -2.91 -5.64
C MET A 51 -9.20 -4.12 -5.62
N PHE A 52 -7.96 -3.93 -5.14
CA PHE A 52 -7.00 -5.03 -5.01
C PHE A 52 -7.44 -6.03 -3.93
N PHE A 53 -7.93 -5.54 -2.79
CA PHE A 53 -8.43 -6.39 -1.70
C PHE A 53 -9.67 -7.19 -2.10
N ASP A 54 -10.62 -6.56 -2.81
CA ASP A 54 -11.81 -7.22 -3.35
C ASP A 54 -11.41 -8.32 -4.36
N PHE A 55 -10.48 -8.02 -5.27
CA PHE A 55 -9.96 -8.99 -6.23
C PHE A 55 -9.29 -10.19 -5.56
N LYS A 56 -8.56 -9.96 -4.46
CA LYS A 56 -7.89 -11.02 -3.70
C LYS A 56 -8.79 -11.71 -2.69
N GLY A 57 -9.99 -11.19 -2.42
CA GLY A 57 -10.90 -11.71 -1.39
C GLY A 57 -10.35 -11.59 0.03
N ILE A 58 -9.52 -10.57 0.31
CA ILE A 58 -8.92 -10.36 1.64
C ILE A 58 -9.50 -9.10 2.29
N ALA A 59 -9.74 -9.15 3.60
CA ALA A 59 -10.14 -7.97 4.35
C ALA A 59 -8.95 -6.99 4.48
N PRO A 60 -9.14 -5.67 4.31
CA PRO A 60 -8.07 -4.68 4.46
C PRO A 60 -7.34 -4.77 5.81
N ASP A 61 -8.07 -5.05 6.90
CA ASP A 61 -7.48 -5.15 8.24
C ASP A 61 -6.50 -6.33 8.37
N MET A 62 -6.74 -7.42 7.63
CA MET A 62 -5.78 -8.55 7.56
C MET A 62 -4.48 -8.14 6.89
N PHE A 63 -4.52 -7.17 5.97
CA PHE A 63 -3.33 -6.64 5.30
C PHE A 63 -2.51 -5.72 6.20
N ARG A 64 -3.15 -5.16 7.24
CA ARG A 64 -2.52 -4.32 8.25
C ARG A 64 -1.86 -5.13 9.38
N ALA A 65 -2.06 -6.45 9.40
CA ALA A 65 -1.58 -7.34 10.45
C ALA A 65 -0.10 -7.72 10.24
N ARG A 66 0.75 -7.11 11.08
CA ARG A 66 2.12 -7.46 11.48
C ARG A 66 3.21 -7.60 10.40
#